data_AF-A0A929Y6Y9-F1
#
_entry.id   AF-A0A929Y6Y9-F1
#
_cell.length_a   1.000
_cell.length_b   1.000
_cell.length_c   1.000
_cell.angle_alpha   90.00
_cell.angle_beta   90.00
_cell.angle_gamma   90.00
#
_symmetry.space_group_name_H-M   'P 1'
#
loop_
_entity.id
_entity.type
_entity.pdbx_description
1 polymer ?
#
loop_
_entity_poly.entity_id
_entity_poly.type
_entity_poly.pdbx_seq_one_letter_code
_entity_poly.pdbx_strand_id
1 'polypeptide(L)'
;MLTISDISFLYAISERSLKATISRHFGLTMNRSPEILGQYMHSMTIIRNLCVHGSRIYNRLFEQKPSLNKREQSLLIRREDGTMDNAHFFGFFLIMKRLLPARDFSEMKEAVIALSKKYPFVRLDFYGFAKDWNKKL
;
A
#
# COMPACT_ATOMS: atom_id res chain seq x y z
N MET A 1 5.61 -6.79 -21.96
CA MET A 1 5.96 -6.44 -20.56
C MET A 1 4.77 -6.78 -19.68
N LEU A 2 4.93 -7.63 -18.66
CA LEU A 2 3.83 -7.96 -17.73
C LEU A 2 3.64 -6.82 -16.73
N THR A 3 2.40 -6.45 -16.45
CA THR A 3 2.04 -5.45 -15.45
C THR A 3 1.68 -6.12 -14.12
N ILE A 4 1.62 -5.33 -13.03
CA ILE A 4 1.19 -5.87 -11.72
C ILE A 4 -0.22 -6.46 -11.76
N SER A 5 -1.08 -5.98 -12.66
CA SER A 5 -2.43 -6.51 -12.87
C SER A 5 -2.38 -7.93 -13.45
N ASP A 6 -1.48 -8.16 -14.42
CA ASP A 6 -1.28 -9.48 -15.03
C ASP A 6 -0.69 -10.46 -14.00
N ILE A 7 0.28 -9.99 -13.21
CA ILE A 7 0.88 -10.78 -12.12
C ILE A 7 -0.18 -11.14 -11.07
N SER A 8 -1.03 -10.19 -10.68
CA SER A 8 -2.12 -10.44 -9.71
C SER A 8 -3.10 -11.49 -10.23
N PHE A 9 -3.39 -11.49 -11.53
CA PHE A 9 -4.27 -12.48 -12.15
C PHE A 9 -3.61 -13.87 -12.19
N LEU A 10 -2.35 -13.94 -12.65
CA LEU A 10 -1.57 -15.19 -12.66
C LEU A 10 -1.45 -15.78 -11.25
N TYR A 11 -1.18 -14.93 -10.26
CA TYR A 11 -1.17 -15.34 -8.87
C TYR A 11 -2.52 -15.88 -8.44
N ALA A 12 -3.64 -15.23 -8.77
CA ALA A 12 -4.98 -15.68 -8.39
C ALA A 12 -5.32 -17.09 -8.91
N ILE A 13 -4.91 -17.44 -10.12
CA ILE A 13 -5.16 -18.76 -10.73
C ILE A 13 -4.10 -19.82 -10.38
N SER A 14 -2.99 -19.42 -9.74
CA SER A 14 -1.90 -20.35 -9.38
C SER A 14 -2.32 -21.36 -8.31
N GLU A 15 -1.64 -22.51 -8.32
CA GLU A 15 -1.80 -23.54 -7.30
C GLU A 15 -1.42 -23.04 -5.90
N ARG A 16 -2.03 -23.65 -4.88
CA ARG A 16 -1.83 -23.25 -3.47
C ARG A 16 -0.37 -23.44 -3.01
N SER A 17 0.29 -24.51 -3.46
CA SER A 17 1.70 -24.81 -3.19
C SER A 17 2.63 -23.69 -3.70
N LEU A 18 2.39 -23.23 -4.93
CA LEU A 18 3.13 -22.14 -5.54
C LEU A 18 2.88 -20.81 -4.79
N LYS A 19 1.61 -20.48 -4.52
CA LYS A 19 1.26 -19.28 -3.74
C LYS A 19 1.91 -19.28 -2.34
N ALA A 20 1.97 -20.42 -1.67
CA ALA A 20 2.65 -20.58 -0.39
C ALA A 20 4.16 -20.33 -0.50
N THR A 21 4.78 -20.80 -1.57
CA THR A 21 6.22 -20.57 -1.83
C THR A 21 6.50 -19.09 -2.10
N ILE A 22 5.70 -18.44 -2.95
CA ILE A 22 5.86 -17.02 -3.27
C ILE A 22 5.61 -16.16 -2.03
N SER A 23 4.54 -16.41 -1.27
CA SER A 23 4.24 -15.63 -0.06
C SER A 23 5.35 -15.72 1.00
N ARG A 24 6.02 -16.87 1.12
CA ARG A 24 7.20 -17.03 1.99
C ARG A 24 8.38 -16.16 1.54
N HIS A 25 8.58 -15.99 0.23
CA HIS A 25 9.62 -15.09 -0.30
C HIS A 25 9.40 -13.63 0.12
N PHE A 26 8.15 -13.21 0.27
CA PHE A 26 7.77 -11.90 0.82
C PHE A 26 7.72 -11.85 2.36
N GLY A 27 8.29 -12.86 3.04
CA GLY A 27 8.35 -12.91 4.51
C GLY A 27 7.02 -13.22 5.20
N LEU A 28 6.01 -13.69 4.46
CA LEU A 28 4.73 -14.10 5.03
C LEU A 28 4.77 -15.60 5.36
N THR A 29 4.69 -15.93 6.64
CA THR A 29 4.86 -17.31 7.15
C THR A 29 3.60 -17.90 7.80
N MET A 30 2.50 -17.16 7.84
CA MET A 30 1.23 -17.58 8.42
C MET A 30 0.44 -18.52 7.48
N ASN A 31 -0.53 -19.28 8.01
CA ASN A 31 -1.38 -20.15 7.19
C ASN A 31 -2.18 -19.40 6.11
N ARG A 32 -2.51 -18.13 6.35
CA ARG A 32 -3.24 -17.26 5.40
C ARG A 32 -2.32 -16.41 4.50
N SER A 33 -1.02 -16.70 4.48
CA SER A 33 -0.04 -15.94 3.68
C SER A 33 -0.36 -15.90 2.18
N PRO A 34 -0.81 -17.01 1.55
CA PRO A 34 -1.25 -16.98 0.17
C PRO A 34 -2.34 -15.93 -0.12
N GLU A 35 -3.37 -15.89 0.71
CA GLU A 35 -4.51 -15.00 0.54
C GLU A 35 -4.12 -13.54 0.82
N ILE A 36 -3.31 -13.31 1.86
CA ILE A 36 -2.81 -11.99 2.23
C ILE A 36 -1.96 -11.39 1.10
N LEU A 37 -1.05 -12.16 0.51
CA LEU A 37 -0.25 -11.67 -0.62
C LEU A 37 -1.14 -11.34 -1.84
N GLY A 38 -2.16 -12.15 -2.09
CA GLY A 38 -3.15 -11.86 -3.13
C GLY A 38 -3.86 -10.51 -2.90
N GLN A 39 -4.23 -10.21 -1.65
CA GLN A 39 -4.81 -8.91 -1.28
C GLN A 39 -3.81 -7.76 -1.50
N TYR A 40 -2.52 -7.97 -1.25
CA TYR A 40 -1.49 -6.95 -1.51
C TYR A 40 -1.36 -6.66 -3.01
N MET A 41 -1.30 -7.70 -3.84
CA MET A 41 -1.25 -7.56 -5.31
C MET A 41 -2.50 -6.88 -5.86
N HIS A 42 -3.67 -7.20 -5.32
CA HIS A 42 -4.91 -6.53 -5.70
C HIS A 42 -4.90 -5.04 -5.32
N SER A 43 -4.41 -4.71 -4.12
CA SER A 43 -4.24 -3.32 -3.68
C SER A 43 -3.33 -2.53 -4.64
N MET A 44 -2.23 -3.14 -5.12
CA MET A 44 -1.36 -2.51 -6.11
C MET A 44 -2.01 -2.37 -7.49
N THR A 45 -2.83 -3.33 -7.88
CA THR A 45 -3.61 -3.28 -9.12
C THR A 45 -4.57 -2.08 -9.13
N ILE A 46 -5.25 -1.82 -8.00
CA ILE A 46 -6.13 -0.65 -7.85
C ILE A 46 -5.36 0.66 -8.07
N ILE A 47 -4.22 0.83 -7.40
CA ILE A 47 -3.40 2.04 -7.56
C ILE A 47 -2.88 2.18 -8.99
N ARG A 48 -2.34 1.11 -9.57
CA ARG A 48 -1.85 1.11 -10.96
C ARG A 48 -2.94 1.53 -11.93
N ASN A 49 -4.14 0.97 -11.79
CA ASN A 49 -5.25 1.27 -12.70
C ASN A 49 -5.68 2.73 -12.57
N LEU A 50 -5.75 3.28 -11.36
CA LEU A 50 -6.03 4.71 -11.18
C LEU A 50 -4.99 5.60 -11.86
N CYS A 51 -3.70 5.31 -11.67
CA CYS A 51 -2.62 6.06 -12.33
C CYS A 51 -2.71 5.99 -13.85
N VAL A 52 -2.99 4.80 -14.42
CA VAL A 52 -3.06 4.63 -15.89
C VAL A 52 -4.27 5.32 -16.51
N HIS A 53 -5.37 5.42 -15.76
CA HIS A 53 -6.59 6.10 -16.20
C HIS A 53 -6.57 7.61 -15.85
N GLY A 54 -5.44 8.15 -15.40
CA GLY A 54 -5.33 9.56 -15.01
C GLY A 54 -6.25 9.96 -13.83
N SER A 55 -6.71 8.97 -13.06
CA SER A 55 -7.62 9.20 -11.95
C SER A 55 -6.89 9.82 -10.75
N ARG A 56 -7.55 10.77 -10.10
CA ARG A 56 -7.00 11.47 -8.93
C ARG A 56 -6.98 10.57 -7.70
N ILE A 57 -5.82 10.51 -7.03
CA ILE A 57 -5.63 9.84 -5.74
C ILE A 57 -5.87 10.80 -4.56
N TYR A 58 -5.58 12.09 -4.75
CA TYR A 58 -5.75 13.12 -3.73
C TYR A 58 -7.19 13.20 -3.23
N ASN A 59 -7.38 13.13 -1.92
CA ASN A 59 -8.68 13.15 -1.24
C ASN A 59 -9.66 12.08 -1.74
N ARG A 60 -9.13 10.92 -2.19
CA ARG A 60 -9.93 9.80 -2.63
C ARG A 60 -10.10 8.80 -1.49
N LEU A 61 -11.36 8.46 -1.22
CA LEU A 61 -11.73 7.31 -0.40
C LEU A 61 -11.81 6.06 -1.28
N PHE A 62 -11.08 5.03 -0.87
CA PHE A 62 -11.08 3.73 -1.52
C PHE A 62 -12.10 2.82 -0.81
N GLU A 63 -13.03 2.25 -1.56
CA GLU A 63 -14.01 1.28 -1.04
C GLU A 63 -13.31 0.03 -0.52
N GLN A 64 -12.36 -0.48 -1.29
CA GLN A 64 -11.52 -1.59 -0.89
C GLN A 64 -10.32 -1.09 -0.08
N LYS A 65 -10.34 -1.38 1.22
CA LYS A 65 -9.30 -0.97 2.16
C LYS A 65 -8.14 -1.96 2.16
N PRO A 66 -6.89 -1.50 2.18
CA PRO A 66 -5.73 -2.39 2.27
C PRO A 66 -5.70 -3.11 3.63
N SER A 67 -5.24 -4.35 3.62
CA SER A 67 -5.13 -5.19 4.82
C SER A 67 -3.88 -4.84 5.62
N LEU A 68 -4.05 -4.19 6.78
CA LEU A 68 -2.95 -3.71 7.63
C LEU A 68 -2.88 -4.46 8.96
N ASN A 69 -1.66 -4.66 9.46
CA ASN A 69 -1.47 -5.25 10.80
C ASN A 69 -1.64 -4.18 11.89
N LYS A 70 -1.73 -4.59 13.17
CA LYS A 70 -1.94 -3.64 14.30
C LYS A 70 -0.89 -2.53 14.36
N ARG A 71 0.38 -2.85 14.07
CA ARG A 71 1.49 -1.88 14.09
C ARG A 71 1.32 -0.82 13.02
N GLU A 72 0.93 -1.20 11.82
CA GLU A 72 0.66 -0.27 10.73
C GLU A 72 -0.62 0.52 10.92
N GLN A 73 -1.66 -0.10 11.48
CA GLN A 73 -2.88 0.62 11.84
C GLN A 73 -2.56 1.77 12.79
N SER A 74 -1.60 1.61 13.71
CA SER A 74 -1.15 2.69 14.60
C SER A 74 -0.48 3.88 13.90
N LEU A 75 -0.11 3.73 12.63
CA LEU A 75 0.48 4.80 11.81
C LEU A 75 -0.59 5.64 11.10
N LEU A 76 -1.83 5.16 11.01
CA LEU A 76 -2.91 5.86 10.33
C LEU A 76 -3.37 7.08 11.14
N ILE A 77 -3.98 8.04 10.45
CA ILE A 77 -4.66 9.16 11.11
C ILE A 77 -5.81 8.62 11.94
N ARG A 78 -5.86 9.00 13.21
CA ARG A 78 -7.02 8.78 14.08
C ARG A 78 -7.89 10.03 14.08
N ARG A 79 -9.17 9.86 13.76
CA ARG A 79 -10.16 10.94 13.79
C ARG A 79 -10.67 11.17 15.21
N GLU A 80 -11.33 12.30 15.41
CA GLU A 80 -11.87 12.71 16.72
C GLU A 80 -12.89 11.72 17.27
N ASP A 81 -13.65 11.05 16.39
CA ASP A 81 -14.60 9.98 16.72
C ASP A 81 -13.92 8.64 17.10
N GLY A 82 -12.58 8.60 17.11
CA GLY A 82 -11.80 7.42 17.43
C GLY A 82 -11.59 6.45 16.26
N THR A 83 -12.17 6.70 15.09
CA THR A 83 -12.00 5.87 13.90
C THR A 83 -10.62 6.07 13.25
N MET A 84 -10.08 5.01 12.64
CA MET A 84 -8.80 5.05 11.93
C MET A 84 -9.03 5.23 10.44
N ASP A 85 -8.25 6.11 9.82
CA ASP A 85 -8.32 6.35 8.39
C ASP A 85 -7.49 5.33 7.60
N ASN A 86 -8.13 4.22 7.23
CA ASN A 86 -7.57 3.21 6.32
C ASN A 86 -8.22 3.27 4.92
N ALA A 87 -8.92 4.35 4.60
CA ALA A 87 -9.63 4.49 3.34
C ALA A 87 -8.85 5.33 2.32
N HIS A 88 -7.83 6.08 2.76
CA HIS A 88 -6.98 6.86 1.87
C HIS A 88 -5.71 6.13 1.42
N PHE A 89 -4.99 6.75 0.49
CA PHE A 89 -3.80 6.20 -0.17
C PHE A 89 -2.70 5.70 0.78
N PHE A 90 -2.55 6.30 1.96
CA PHE A 90 -1.50 5.92 2.90
C PHE A 90 -1.52 4.44 3.29
N GLY A 91 -2.71 3.82 3.39
CA GLY A 91 -2.80 2.37 3.60
C GLY A 91 -2.14 1.57 2.47
N PHE A 92 -2.31 2.00 1.22
CA PHE A 92 -1.67 1.37 0.05
C PHE A 92 -0.16 1.62 0.03
N PHE A 93 0.28 2.80 0.48
CA PHE A 93 1.70 3.11 0.67
C PHE A 93 2.38 2.15 1.67
N LEU A 94 1.67 1.75 2.74
CA LEU A 94 2.16 0.72 3.67
C LEU A 94 2.21 -0.67 3.06
N ILE A 95 1.32 -1.00 2.11
CA ILE A 95 1.44 -2.25 1.33
C ILE A 95 2.69 -2.20 0.45
N MET A 96 2.98 -1.07 -0.21
CA MET A 96 4.22 -0.91 -0.99
C MET A 96 5.46 -1.14 -0.13
N LYS A 97 5.47 -0.64 1.12
CA LYS A 97 6.55 -0.91 2.09
C LYS A 97 6.82 -2.39 2.33
N ARG A 98 5.78 -3.23 2.32
CA ARG A 98 5.91 -4.68 2.54
C ARG A 98 6.41 -5.42 1.31
N LEU A 99 6.06 -4.93 0.12
CA LEU A 99 6.37 -5.57 -1.14
C LEU A 99 7.75 -5.19 -1.69
N LEU A 100 8.21 -3.98 -1.39
CA LEU A 100 9.48 -3.45 -1.89
C LEU A 100 10.66 -3.88 -1.01
N PRO A 101 11.83 -4.13 -1.61
CA PRO A 101 13.09 -4.14 -0.87
C PRO A 101 13.28 -2.86 -0.05
N ALA A 102 13.98 -2.97 1.08
CA ALA A 102 14.16 -1.84 2.01
C ALA A 102 14.78 -0.60 1.33
N ARG A 103 15.72 -0.82 0.40
CA ARG A 103 16.35 0.24 -0.39
C ARG A 103 15.33 0.96 -1.27
N ASP A 104 14.58 0.23 -2.08
CA ASP A 104 13.62 0.78 -3.03
C ASP A 104 12.51 1.55 -2.29
N PHE A 105 12.05 1.00 -1.15
CA PHE A 105 11.10 1.70 -0.30
C PHE A 105 11.69 3.01 0.27
N SER A 106 12.96 3.00 0.70
CA SER A 106 13.65 4.19 1.20
C SER A 106 13.76 5.27 0.13
N GLU A 107 14.15 4.90 -1.09
CA GLU A 107 14.23 5.83 -2.23
C GLU A 107 12.85 6.42 -2.57
N MET A 108 11.80 5.59 -2.58
CA MET A 108 10.42 6.04 -2.77
C MET A 108 9.95 6.99 -1.65
N LYS A 109 10.26 6.67 -0.38
CA LYS A 109 9.93 7.52 0.77
C LYS A 109 10.57 8.90 0.65
N GLU A 110 11.86 8.96 0.30
CA GLU A 110 12.57 10.23 0.10
C GLU A 110 12.01 11.01 -1.08
N ALA A 111 11.61 10.35 -2.17
CA ALA A 111 10.94 11.00 -3.29
C ALA A 111 9.61 11.66 -2.87
N VAL A 112 8.80 10.99 -2.05
CA VAL A 112 7.55 11.58 -1.51
C VAL A 112 7.84 12.80 -0.63
N ILE A 113 8.87 12.73 0.22
CA ILE A 113 9.29 13.86 1.08
C ILE A 113 9.80 15.03 0.23
N ALA A 114 10.59 14.76 -0.81
CA ALA A 114 11.07 15.77 -1.74
C ALA A 114 9.90 16.46 -2.48
N LEU A 115 8.91 15.67 -2.94
CA LEU A 115 7.70 16.20 -3.58
C LEU A 115 6.88 17.08 -2.64
N SER A 116 6.72 16.69 -1.37
CA SER A 116 5.97 17.52 -0.40
C SER A 116 6.67 18.84 -0.09
N LYS A 117 8.01 18.87 -0.12
CA LYS A 117 8.79 20.10 0.02
C LYS A 117 8.71 20.97 -1.23
N LYS A 118 8.76 20.36 -2.41
CA LYS A 118 8.67 21.05 -3.70
C LYS A 118 7.30 21.69 -3.93
N TYR A 119 6.23 21.05 -3.44
CA TYR A 119 4.86 21.51 -3.60
C TYR A 119 4.17 21.64 -2.22
N PRO A 120 4.51 22.66 -1.42
CA PRO A 120 4.05 22.79 -0.03
C PRO A 120 2.53 22.98 0.12
N PHE A 121 1.84 23.41 -0.95
CA PHE A 121 0.38 23.49 -1.00
C PHE A 121 -0.29 22.11 -1.09
N VAL A 122 0.46 21.04 -1.42
CA VAL A 122 -0.07 19.67 -1.47
C VAL A 122 -0.14 19.11 -0.05
N ARG A 123 -1.36 19.05 0.46
CA ARG A 123 -1.69 18.57 1.80
C ARG A 123 -1.71 17.03 1.83
N LEU A 124 -0.67 16.42 2.41
CA LEU A 124 -0.50 14.96 2.50
C LEU A 124 -1.55 14.27 3.38
N ASP A 125 -2.19 14.99 4.29
CA ASP A 125 -3.28 14.48 5.11
C ASP A 125 -4.51 14.07 4.28
N PHE A 126 -4.75 14.69 3.12
CA PHE A 126 -5.77 14.23 2.15
C PHE A 126 -5.39 12.94 1.41
N TYR A 127 -4.15 12.48 1.55
CA TYR A 127 -3.73 11.15 1.13
C TYR A 127 -3.70 10.16 2.31
N GLY A 128 -4.08 10.60 3.51
CA GLY A 128 -4.08 9.78 4.73
C GLY A 128 -2.77 9.75 5.50
N PHE A 129 -1.76 10.55 5.13
CA PHE A 129 -0.49 10.57 5.85
C PHE A 129 -0.62 11.38 7.15
N ALA A 130 -0.36 10.73 8.29
CA ALA A 130 -0.26 11.42 9.58
C ALA A 130 0.91 12.42 9.59
N LYS A 131 0.85 13.49 10.39
CA LYS A 131 1.88 14.56 10.39
C LYS A 131 3.32 14.05 10.63
N ASP A 132 3.48 12.96 11.38
CA ASP A 132 4.76 12.36 11.75
C ASP A 132 5.06 11.03 11.03
N TRP A 133 4.35 10.74 9.94
CA TRP A 133 4.49 9.49 9.17
C TRP A 133 5.94 9.18 8.78
N ASN A 134 6.69 10.20 8.38
CA ASN A 134 8.06 10.06 7.88
C ASN A 134 9.08 9.73 8.98
N LYS A 135 8.78 10.09 10.23
CA LYS A 135 9.62 9.77 11.41
C LYS A 135 9.33 8.36 11.94
N LYS A 136 8.10 7.88 11.76
CA LYS A 136 7.64 6.56 12.23
C LYS A 136 7.95 5.42 11.25
N LEU A 137 8.20 5.73 9.98
CA LEU A 137 8.47 4.75 8.92
C LEU A 137 9.94 4.52 8.63
#